data_AF-A0AAF0TZI5-F1
#
_entry.id   AF-A0AAF0TZI5-F1
#
_cell.length_a   1.000
_cell.length_b   1.000
_cell.length_c   1.000
_cell.angle_alpha   90.00
_cell.angle_beta   90.00
_cell.angle_gamma   90.00
#
_symmetry.space_group_name_H-M   'P 1'
#
loop_
_entity.id
_entity.type
_entity.pdbx_description
1 polymer ?
#
loop_
_entity_poly.entity_id
_entity_poly.type
_entity_poly.pdbx_seq_one_letter_code
_entity_poly.pdbx_strand_id
1 'polypeptide(L)'
;MAMVQILEGGWNVPWSVTLEVNSINYLRRSLSARVQHTFREGNTLADYFANLVFDFAGDYHFSHFQDIPMEGRRILNLDKGGTPHIRRRQMN
;
A
#
# COMPACT_ATOMS: atom_id res chain seq x y z
N MET A 1 -2.56 -4.73 7.53
CA MET A 1 -3.84 -4.77 8.26
C MET A 1 -3.69 -5.38 9.66
N ALA A 2 -3.09 -6.57 9.80
CA ALA A 2 -2.92 -7.23 11.09
C ALA A 2 -2.23 -6.36 12.18
N MET A 3 -1.12 -5.69 11.85
CA MET A 3 -0.40 -4.85 12.82
C MET A 3 -1.24 -3.68 13.34
N VAL A 4 -2.09 -3.08 12.51
CA VAL A 4 -2.98 -2.00 12.95
C VAL A 4 -4.04 -2.54 13.91
N GLN A 5 -4.66 -3.67 13.59
CA GLN A 5 -5.64 -4.33 14.46
C GLN A 5 -5.04 -4.73 15.81
N ILE A 6 -3.79 -5.20 15.84
CA ILE A 6 -3.06 -5.52 17.06
C ILE A 6 -2.79 -4.25 17.89
N LEU A 7 -2.33 -3.16 17.26
CA LEU A 7 -2.04 -1.90 17.94
C LEU A 7 -3.30 -1.16 18.44
N GLU A 8 -4.44 -1.34 17.77
CA GLU A 8 -5.74 -0.80 18.18
C GLU A 8 -6.46 -1.68 19.20
N GLY A 9 -5.92 -2.85 19.53
CA GLY A 9 -6.50 -3.80 20.49
C GLY A 9 -7.68 -4.61 19.94
N GLY A 10 -7.92 -4.56 18.63
CA GLY A 10 -8.92 -5.41 17.98
C GLY A 10 -8.50 -6.88 17.96
N TRP A 11 -7.19 -7.16 17.88
CA TRP A 11 -6.63 -8.51 17.83
C TRP A 11 -5.65 -8.76 18.98
N ASN A 12 -5.59 -10.01 19.45
CA ASN A 12 -4.63 -10.43 20.46
C ASN A 12 -3.20 -10.29 19.96
N VAL A 13 -2.31 -9.84 20.86
CA VAL A 13 -0.89 -9.69 20.58
C VAL A 13 -0.21 -11.06 20.66
N PRO A 14 0.49 -11.52 19.61
CA PRO A 14 1.29 -12.73 19.71
C PRO A 14 2.39 -12.56 20.77
N TRP A 15 2.57 -13.58 21.61
CA TRP A 15 3.52 -13.50 22.73
C TRP A 15 4.94 -13.09 22.30
N SER A 16 5.37 -13.61 21.15
CA SER A 16 6.70 -13.36 20.57
C SER A 16 7.00 -11.90 20.21
N VAL A 17 5.98 -11.03 20.10
CA VAL A 17 6.14 -9.61 19.74
C VAL A 17 5.53 -8.65 20.77
N THR A 18 5.26 -9.15 21.99
CA THR A 18 4.54 -8.38 23.01
C THR A 18 5.33 -7.17 23.49
N LEU A 19 6.64 -7.28 23.62
CA LEU A 19 7.49 -6.19 24.09
C LEU A 19 7.54 -5.05 23.07
N GLU A 20 7.65 -5.37 21.79
CA GLU A 20 7.68 -4.44 20.68
C GLU A 20 6.35 -3.69 20.57
N VAL A 21 5.23 -4.41 20.62
CA VAL A 21 3.88 -3.82 20.58
C VAL A 21 3.65 -2.88 21.77
N ASN A 22 4.11 -3.26 22.96
CA ASN A 22 4.02 -2.39 24.14
C ASN A 22 4.86 -1.11 23.99
N SER A 23 6.08 -1.22 23.47
CA SER A 23 6.94 -0.06 23.20
C SER A 23 6.32 0.88 22.17
N ILE A 24 5.76 0.34 21.08
CA ILE A 24 5.07 1.14 20.05
C ILE A 24 3.86 1.87 20.67
N ASN A 25 3.05 1.18 21.46
CA ASN A 25 1.88 1.78 22.11
C ASN A 25 2.26 2.85 23.14
N TYR A 26 3.38 2.68 23.86
CA TYR A 26 3.92 3.71 24.75
C TYR A 26 4.25 4.99 23.98
N LEU A 27 5.03 4.87 22.89
CA LEU A 27 5.40 6.01 22.04
C LEU A 27 4.18 6.66 21.37
N ARG A 28 3.24 5.85 20.93
CA ARG A 28 2.01 6.33 20.29
C ARG A 28 1.18 7.20 21.23
N ARG A 29 1.09 6.80 22.51
CA ARG A 29 0.39 7.55 23.56
C ARG A 29 1.13 8.82 23.94
N SER A 30 2.47 8.79 24.03
CA SER A 30 3.25 9.97 24.39
C SER A 30 3.27 11.03 23.28
N LEU A 31 3.20 10.62 22.01
CA LEU A 31 3.26 11.52 20.85
C LEU A 31 1.90 11.88 20.24
N SER A 32 0.79 11.35 20.77
CA SER A 32 -0.54 11.45 20.14
C SER A 32 -0.56 11.00 18.67
N ALA A 33 0.21 9.95 18.35
CA ALA A 33 0.37 9.49 16.98
C ALA A 33 -0.79 8.56 16.54
N ARG A 34 -1.15 8.63 15.26
CA ARG A 34 -2.11 7.70 14.63
C ARG A 34 -1.37 6.71 13.73
N VAL A 35 -1.64 5.42 13.93
CA VAL A 35 -1.13 4.35 13.07
C VAL A 35 -2.24 3.95 12.10
N GLN A 36 -1.95 3.98 10.81
CA GLN A 36 -2.90 3.59 9.77
C GLN A 36 -2.23 2.61 8.82
N HIS A 37 -2.99 1.63 8.35
CA HIS A 37 -2.50 0.74 7.32
C HIS A 37 -2.63 1.44 5.98
N THR A 38 -1.50 1.74 5.35
CA THR A 38 -1.47 1.97 3.90
C THR A 38 -1.40 0.61 3.23
N PHE A 39 -2.40 0.27 2.44
CA PHE A 39 -2.26 -0.83 1.49
C PHE A 39 -1.09 -0.45 0.57
N ARG A 40 0.06 -1.10 0.72
CA ARG A 40 1.17 -0.96 -0.25
C ARG A 40 0.77 -1.44 -1.65
N GLU A 41 -0.34 -2.15 -1.78
CA GLU A 41 -1.00 -2.42 -3.06
C GLU A 41 -1.61 -1.17 -3.72
N GLY A 42 -1.86 -0.10 -2.98
CA GLY A 42 -2.18 1.23 -3.53
C GLY A 42 -1.00 1.92 -4.21
N ASN A 43 0.22 1.40 -4.07
CA ASN A 43 1.38 1.90 -4.83
C ASN A 43 1.49 1.27 -6.22
N THR A 44 0.57 0.38 -6.61
CA THR A 44 0.61 -0.29 -7.92
C THR A 44 0.63 0.72 -9.07
N LEU A 45 -0.04 1.87 -8.93
CA LEU A 45 0.00 2.93 -9.94
C LEU A 45 1.37 3.59 -10.04
N ALA A 46 2.00 3.90 -8.91
CA ALA A 46 3.34 4.47 -8.87
C ALA A 46 4.39 3.46 -9.38
N ASP A 47 4.28 2.20 -8.96
CA ASP A 47 5.14 1.10 -9.42
C ASP A 47 4.99 0.91 -10.95
N TYR A 48 3.77 0.97 -11.48
CA TYR A 48 3.50 0.86 -12.92
C TYR A 48 4.20 1.99 -13.71
N PHE A 49 4.02 3.25 -13.30
CA PHE A 49 4.66 4.37 -13.99
C PHE A 49 6.18 4.38 -13.82
N ALA A 50 6.71 3.97 -12.67
CA ALA A 50 8.14 3.81 -12.48
C ALA A 50 8.70 2.76 -13.44
N ASN A 51 8.08 1.58 -13.53
CA ASN A 51 8.51 0.52 -14.45
C ASN A 51 8.39 0.95 -15.92
N LEU A 52 7.34 1.69 -16.28
CA LEU A 52 7.18 2.22 -17.64
C LEU A 52 8.40 3.07 -18.07
N VAL A 53 8.90 3.92 -17.18
CA VAL A 53 10.09 4.76 -17.39
C VAL A 53 11.39 3.93 -17.38
N PHE A 54 11.47 2.88 -16.56
CA PHE A 54 12.64 2.00 -16.54
C PHE A 54 12.75 1.12 -17.79
N ASP A 55 11.63 0.60 -18.29
CA ASP A 55 11.59 -0.27 -19.46
C ASP A 55 11.90 0.49 -20.76
N PHE A 56 11.58 1.78 -20.81
CA PHE A 56 11.84 2.64 -21.94
C PHE A 56 12.63 3.86 -21.45
N ALA A 57 13.95 3.83 -21.58
CA ALA A 57 14.84 4.89 -21.08
C ALA A 57 14.50 6.27 -21.69
N GLY A 58 13.58 7.00 -21.04
CA GLY A 58 13.04 8.27 -21.50
C GLY A 58 11.90 8.77 -20.60
N ASP A 59 11.42 9.98 -20.90
CA ASP A 59 10.34 10.62 -20.14
C ASP A 59 8.97 10.32 -20.77
N TYR A 60 7.97 10.04 -19.93
CA TYR A 60 6.58 9.91 -20.35
C TYR A 60 5.76 11.14 -19.95
N HIS A 61 5.10 11.75 -20.93
CA HIS A 61 4.11 12.81 -20.70
C HIS A 61 2.77 12.38 -21.30
N PHE A 62 1.71 12.42 -20.47
CA PHE A 62 0.34 12.13 -20.87
C PHE A 62 -0.51 13.36 -20.57
N SER A 63 -1.20 13.92 -21.56
CA SER A 63 -2.04 15.11 -21.39
C SER A 63 -3.50 14.75 -21.13
N HIS A 64 -3.92 13.56 -21.54
CA HIS A 64 -5.26 13.02 -21.33
C HIS A 64 -5.21 11.62 -20.74
N PHE A 65 -6.27 11.26 -20.01
CA PHE A 65 -6.42 9.91 -19.47
C PHE A 65 -6.38 8.83 -20.55
N GLN A 66 -6.88 9.14 -21.75
CA GLN A 66 -6.91 8.27 -22.93
C GLN A 66 -5.50 7.84 -23.37
N ASP A 67 -4.51 8.71 -23.13
CA ASP A 67 -3.13 8.56 -23.60
C ASP A 67 -2.37 7.51 -22.77
N ILE A 68 -2.85 7.22 -21.56
CA ILE A 68 -2.26 6.21 -20.70
C ILE A 68 -2.57 4.82 -21.29
N PRO A 69 -1.58 3.90 -21.35
CA PRO A 69 -1.83 2.54 -21.81
C PRO A 69 -2.96 1.87 -21.02
N MET A 70 -3.65 0.91 -21.65
CA MET A 70 -4.86 0.28 -21.09
C MET A 70 -4.63 -0.28 -19.67
N GLU A 71 -3.48 -0.90 -19.42
CA GLU A 71 -3.14 -1.46 -18.12
C GLU A 71 -3.03 -0.37 -17.04
N GLY A 72 -2.32 0.72 -17.32
CA GLY A 72 -2.24 1.88 -16.42
C GLY A 72 -3.59 2.51 -16.14
N ARG A 73 -4.46 2.63 -17.17
CA ARG A 73 -5.84 3.13 -16.99
C ARG A 73 -6.67 2.22 -16.09
N ARG A 74 -6.53 0.90 -16.21
CA ARG A 74 -7.21 -0.09 -15.35
C ARG A 74 -6.78 0.07 -13.90
N ILE A 75 -5.47 0.17 -13.65
CA ILE A 75 -4.91 0.36 -12.31
C ILE A 75 -5.44 1.67 -11.69
N LEU A 76 -5.41 2.77 -12.44
CA LEU A 76 -5.89 4.08 -11.97
C LEU A 76 -7.38 4.05 -11.61
N ASN A 77 -8.21 3.40 -12.42
CA ASN A 77 -9.65 3.25 -12.14
C ASN A 77 -9.92 2.38 -10.90
N LEU A 78 -9.15 1.30 -10.70
CA LEU A 78 -9.27 0.45 -9.51
C LEU A 78 -8.85 1.19 -8.24
N ASP A 79 -7.77 1.97 -8.32
CA ASP A 79 -7.29 2.82 -7.22
C ASP A 79 -8.31 3.90 -6.85
N LYS A 80 -8.86 4.60 -7.85
CA LYS A 80 -9.95 5.58 -7.65
C LYS A 80 -11.21 4.95 -7.04
N GLY A 81 -11.50 3.69 -7.36
CA GLY A 81 -12.60 2.92 -6.79
C GLY A 81 -12.36 2.41 -5.37
N GLY A 82 -11.19 2.66 -4.78
CA GLY A 82 -10.83 2.18 -3.44
C GLY A 82 -10.74 0.67 -3.32
N THR A 83 -10.62 -0.04 -4.46
CA THR A 83 -10.58 -1.50 -4.48
C THR A 83 -9.14 -1.98 -4.33
N PRO A 84 -8.79 -2.69 -3.23
CA PRO A 84 -7.42 -3.14 -3.01
C PRO A 84 -6.99 -4.14 -4.08
N HIS A 85 -5.82 -3.90 -4.69
CA HIS A 85 -5.27 -4.74 -5.74
C HIS A 85 -4.44 -5.89 -5.15
N ILE A 86 -5.11 -7.02 -4.85
CA ILE A 86 -4.46 -8.18 -4.23
C ILE A 86 -3.56 -8.92 -5.23
N ARG A 87 -2.24 -8.91 -5.01
CA ARG A 87 -1.32 -9.74 -5.81
C ARG A 87 -1.47 -11.22 -5.40
N ARG A 88 -2.15 -12.02 -6.23
CA ARG A 88 -2.18 -13.48 -6.06
C ARG A 88 -0.92 -14.10 -6.69
N ARG A 89 -0.13 -14.81 -5.89
CA ARG A 89 0.94 -15.68 -6.39
C ARG A 89 0.30 -16.80 -7.22
N GLN A 90 0.61 -16.89 -8.52
CA GLN A 90 0.34 -18.11 -9.28
C GLN A 90 1.32 -19.19 -8.80
N MET A 91 0.77 -20.34 -8.41
CA MET A 91 1.56 -21.55 -8.23
C MET A 91 1.73 -22.16 -9.62
N ASN A 92 2.99 -22.27 -10.05
CA ASN A 92 3.39 -23.13 -11.17
C ASN A 92 3.52 -24.57 -10.68
#